data_AF-A0A8S2NUC5-F1
#
_entry.id   AF-A0A8S2NUC5-F1
#
_cell.length_a   1.000
_cell.length_b   1.000
_cell.length_c   1.000
_cell.angle_alpha   90.00
_cell.angle_beta   90.00
_cell.angle_gamma   90.00
#
_symmetry.space_group_name_H-M   'P 1'
#
loop_
_entity.id
_entity.type
_entity.pdbx_description
1 polymer ?
#
loop_
_entity_poly.entity_id
_entity_poly.type
_entity_poly.pdbx_seq_one_letter_code
_entity_poly.pdbx_strand_id
1 'polypeptide(L)'
;MDTKDSNKRSFSLFGNYNLHEPAMNVPVHSTPGTNALSPYLNFDPTVLNPSKSQFILPEGQKERRGRLELMFFTIGGSVIAGSAVGSASGLYRGLRETRELTGSVRTSSIINYVSRQGATTASAMGTIALIYSLFGTGISWARDVDDELNTVASGGLTGLLYRSTAGWKGAVRGSLFGLGLSSIYVKKTMSVPEKMRAVLLKGFGDRDNLYIGETDVPKIKDDEVLVKVHAFGVNRADTMQRKGQYPPPPGVTDIIGLEASGEIVLVGDKAKEQWNNGDKV
;
A
#
# COMPACT_ATOMS: atom_id res chain seq x y z
N MET A 1 -8.23 -70.30 -22.66
CA MET A 1 -8.46 -69.61 -23.94
C MET A 1 -9.54 -68.58 -23.68
N ASP A 2 -9.23 -67.50 -22.96
CA ASP A 2 -8.46 -66.32 -23.38
C ASP A 2 -9.29 -65.41 -24.30
N THR A 3 -10.04 -64.50 -23.69
CA THR A 3 -10.66 -63.35 -24.35
C THR A 3 -9.94 -62.10 -23.87
N LYS A 4 -9.17 -61.51 -24.79
CA LYS A 4 -8.43 -60.26 -24.69
C LYS A 4 -9.33 -59.10 -24.28
N ASP A 5 -8.98 -58.42 -23.19
CA ASP A 5 -9.56 -57.14 -22.81
C ASP A 5 -8.63 -55.99 -23.25
N SER A 6 -9.14 -55.13 -24.13
CA SER A 6 -8.41 -54.01 -24.72
C SER A 6 -8.33 -52.83 -23.74
N ASN A 7 -7.10 -52.56 -23.33
CA ASN A 7 -6.67 -51.53 -22.38
C ASN A 7 -6.91 -50.09 -22.91
N LYS A 8 -8.00 -49.44 -22.49
CA LYS A 8 -8.14 -47.97 -22.59
C LYS A 8 -7.58 -47.33 -21.31
N ARG A 9 -6.34 -46.85 -21.35
CA ARG A 9 -5.78 -46.01 -20.28
C ARG A 9 -6.43 -44.62 -20.34
N SER A 10 -7.34 -44.35 -19.41
CA SER A 10 -7.83 -43.01 -19.11
C SER A 10 -6.70 -42.19 -18.49
N PHE A 11 -6.31 -41.09 -19.14
CA PHE A 11 -5.35 -40.13 -18.61
C PHE A 11 -6.14 -39.12 -17.77
N SER A 12 -6.06 -39.24 -16.44
CA SER A 12 -6.67 -38.30 -15.50
C SER A 12 -5.65 -37.25 -15.07
N LEU A 13 -5.99 -35.96 -15.24
CA LEU A 13 -5.17 -34.81 -14.84
C LEU A 13 -5.03 -34.65 -13.31
N PHE A 14 -5.85 -35.41 -12.56
CA PHE A 14 -5.80 -35.55 -11.11
C PHE A 14 -5.64 -37.04 -10.82
N GLY A 15 -4.51 -37.44 -10.24
CA GLY A 15 -4.22 -38.85 -9.98
C GLY A 15 -5.36 -39.57 -9.26
N ASN A 16 -5.59 -40.84 -9.60
CA ASN A 16 -6.58 -41.67 -8.91
C ASN A 16 -6.26 -41.70 -7.42
N TYR A 17 -7.18 -41.18 -6.60
CA TYR A 17 -7.12 -41.25 -5.14
C TYR A 17 -7.24 -42.70 -4.69
N ASN A 18 -6.11 -43.37 -4.45
CA ASN A 18 -6.08 -44.66 -3.78
C ASN A 18 -6.21 -44.43 -2.27
N LEU A 19 -7.35 -44.84 -1.70
CA LEU A 19 -7.68 -44.77 -0.26
C LEU A 19 -6.76 -45.63 0.65
N HIS A 20 -5.69 -46.22 0.11
CA HIS A 20 -4.86 -47.23 0.80
C HIS A 20 -3.39 -46.84 0.96
N GLU A 21 -3.02 -45.57 0.77
CA GLU A 21 -1.63 -45.13 0.96
C GLU A 21 -1.30 -44.96 2.46
N PRO A 22 -0.37 -45.74 3.04
CA PRO A 22 -0.13 -45.76 4.49
C PRO A 22 0.47 -44.46 5.04
N ALA A 23 1.02 -43.59 4.18
CA ALA A 23 1.45 -42.24 4.55
C ALA A 23 0.30 -41.24 4.74
N MET A 24 -0.94 -41.60 4.34
CA MET A 24 -2.15 -40.80 4.55
C MET A 24 -2.94 -41.21 5.79
N ASN A 25 -2.51 -42.25 6.51
CA ASN A 25 -3.17 -42.68 7.73
C ASN A 25 -2.66 -41.85 8.92
N VAL A 26 -3.12 -40.60 9.01
CA VAL A 26 -3.06 -39.87 10.29
C VAL A 26 -4.16 -40.47 11.15
N PRO A 27 -3.84 -41.18 12.25
CA PRO A 27 -4.86 -41.79 13.07
C PRO A 27 -5.78 -40.71 13.65
N VAL A 28 -7.02 -40.66 13.16
CA VAL A 28 -8.08 -39.86 13.76
C VAL A 28 -8.54 -40.64 14.99
N HIS A 29 -7.95 -40.34 16.14
CA HIS A 29 -8.52 -40.79 17.41
C HIS A 29 -9.79 -39.97 17.65
N SER A 30 -10.93 -40.48 17.17
CA SER A 30 -12.24 -40.03 17.65
C SER A 30 -12.40 -40.57 19.07
N THR A 31 -11.84 -39.85 20.05
CA THR A 31 -12.22 -40.07 21.45
C THR A 31 -13.70 -39.66 21.56
N PRO A 32 -14.60 -40.54 22.02
CA PRO A 32 -16.00 -40.16 22.21
C PRO A 32 -16.07 -38.95 23.16
N GLY A 33 -16.48 -37.79 22.64
CA GLY A 33 -16.54 -36.52 23.39
C GLY A 33 -15.54 -35.44 22.97
N THR A 34 -14.67 -35.67 21.99
CA THR A 34 -13.80 -34.62 21.42
C THR A 34 -14.14 -34.32 19.96
N ASN A 35 -14.44 -33.05 19.65
CA ASN A 35 -14.78 -32.58 18.31
C ASN A 35 -13.63 -32.88 17.33
N ALA A 36 -13.94 -33.49 16.18
CA ALA A 36 -12.96 -33.81 15.15
C ALA A 36 -12.37 -32.50 14.59
N LEU A 37 -11.09 -32.25 14.92
CA LEU A 37 -10.33 -31.09 14.42
C LEU A 37 -10.12 -31.24 12.91
N SER A 38 -10.17 -30.12 12.18
CA SER A 38 -9.90 -30.12 10.75
C SER A 38 -8.46 -30.57 10.45
N PRO A 39 -8.24 -31.50 9.50
CA PRO A 39 -6.94 -32.14 9.27
C PRO A 39 -5.84 -31.20 8.74
N TYR A 40 -6.22 -29.97 8.35
CA TYR A 40 -5.29 -28.98 7.81
C TYR A 40 -5.02 -27.81 8.76
N LEU A 41 -6.05 -27.35 9.47
CA LEU A 41 -5.98 -26.15 10.32
C LEU A 41 -5.93 -26.50 11.81
N ASN A 42 -6.07 -27.79 12.15
CA ASN A 42 -6.07 -28.29 13.52
C ASN A 42 -7.02 -27.49 14.43
N PHE A 43 -8.18 -27.10 13.89
CA PHE A 43 -9.16 -26.22 14.52
C PHE A 43 -10.54 -26.88 14.57
N ASP A 44 -11.30 -26.58 15.62
CA ASP A 44 -12.61 -27.19 15.90
C ASP A 44 -13.67 -26.62 14.94
N PRO A 45 -14.34 -27.45 14.14
CA PRO A 45 -15.34 -27.00 13.16
C PRO A 45 -16.57 -26.33 13.81
N THR A 46 -16.82 -26.51 15.11
CA THR A 46 -17.91 -25.84 15.82
C THR A 46 -17.68 -24.33 16.03
N VAL A 47 -16.43 -23.87 15.91
CA VAL A 47 -16.10 -22.43 15.99
C VAL A 47 -16.50 -21.70 14.71
N LEU A 48 -16.58 -22.41 13.58
CA LEU A 48 -17.08 -21.91 12.31
C LEU A 48 -18.60 -22.12 12.25
N ASN A 49 -19.37 -21.34 13.01
CA ASN A 49 -20.83 -21.42 12.96
C ASN A 49 -21.35 -20.94 11.58
N PRO A 50 -21.88 -21.82 10.71
CA PRO A 50 -22.28 -21.45 9.35
C PRO A 50 -23.55 -20.57 9.33
N SER A 51 -24.29 -20.49 10.43
CA SER A 51 -25.54 -19.70 10.54
C SER A 51 -25.30 -18.21 10.80
N LYS A 52 -24.04 -17.79 10.96
CA LYS A 52 -23.65 -16.38 11.00
C LYS A 52 -22.61 -16.16 9.90
N SER A 53 -22.82 -15.15 9.07
CA SER A 53 -21.79 -14.66 8.16
C SER A 53 -20.55 -14.26 8.99
N GLN A 54 -19.51 -15.08 8.92
CA GLN A 54 -18.20 -14.80 9.48
C GLN A 54 -17.37 -14.14 8.38
N PHE A 55 -17.16 -12.84 8.50
CA PHE A 55 -16.34 -12.10 7.56
C PHE A 55 -14.85 -12.27 7.94
N ILE A 56 -14.00 -12.63 6.98
CA ILE A 56 -12.53 -12.74 7.16
C ILE A 56 -11.90 -11.38 7.49
N LEU A 57 -12.59 -10.31 7.09
CA LEU A 57 -12.33 -8.95 7.51
C LEU A 57 -13.48 -8.53 8.42
N PRO A 58 -13.23 -8.01 9.63
CA PRO A 58 -14.31 -7.48 10.45
C PRO A 58 -15.12 -6.47 9.64
N GLU A 59 -16.45 -6.43 9.82
CA GLU A 59 -17.14 -5.15 9.73
C GLU A 59 -16.35 -4.19 10.63
N GLY A 60 -15.68 -3.23 9.99
CA GLY A 60 -14.45 -2.66 10.51
C GLY A 60 -13.24 -3.10 9.67
N GLN A 61 -13.27 -2.78 8.37
CA GLN A 61 -12.04 -2.37 7.69
C GLN A 61 -11.25 -1.57 8.74
N LYS A 62 -10.00 -1.98 9.07
CA LYS A 62 -9.06 -1.13 9.83
C LYS A 62 -9.38 0.28 9.42
N GLU A 63 -9.92 1.10 10.33
CA GLU A 63 -10.40 2.42 9.97
C GLU A 63 -9.31 3.04 9.10
N ARG A 64 -9.56 3.16 7.79
CA ARG A 64 -8.75 4.06 6.98
C ARG A 64 -8.97 5.34 7.74
N ARG A 65 -7.96 5.82 8.48
CA ARG A 65 -8.04 7.06 9.29
C ARG A 65 -8.99 7.98 8.56
N GLY A 66 -10.13 8.29 9.17
CA GLY A 66 -11.23 8.91 8.44
C GLY A 66 -10.69 10.08 7.64
N ARG A 67 -11.22 10.34 6.44
CA ARG A 67 -10.67 11.41 5.57
C ARG A 67 -10.43 12.70 6.36
N LEU A 68 -11.34 13.03 7.29
CA LEU A 68 -11.20 14.13 8.26
C LEU A 68 -10.03 13.97 9.25
N GLU A 69 -9.82 12.81 9.84
CA GLU A 69 -8.67 12.54 10.73
C GLU A 69 -7.33 12.71 10.01
N LEU A 70 -7.24 12.23 8.76
CA LEU A 70 -6.05 12.44 7.93
C LEU A 70 -5.83 13.93 7.61
N MET A 71 -6.89 14.69 7.37
CA MET A 71 -6.81 16.13 7.19
C MET A 71 -6.29 16.83 8.45
N PHE A 72 -6.78 16.49 9.64
CA PHE A 72 -6.29 17.08 10.89
C PHE A 72 -4.82 16.76 11.14
N PHE A 73 -4.41 15.51 10.91
CA PHE A 73 -3.02 15.10 11.04
C PHE A 73 -2.10 15.84 10.06
N THR A 74 -2.50 15.96 8.79
CA THR A 74 -1.71 16.66 7.76
C THR A 74 -1.64 18.17 8.01
N ILE A 75 -2.75 18.80 8.41
CA ILE A 75 -2.79 20.22 8.77
C ILE A 75 -1.90 20.46 10.00
N GLY A 76 -2.07 19.68 11.08
CA GLY A 76 -1.25 19.80 12.28
C GLY A 76 0.24 19.58 12.00
N GLY A 77 0.57 18.53 11.24
CA GLY A 77 1.95 18.26 10.81
C GLY A 77 2.55 19.40 9.99
N SER A 78 1.78 20.01 9.08
CA SER A 78 2.23 21.14 8.27
C SER A 78 2.50 22.41 9.10
N VAL A 79 1.69 22.67 10.13
CA VAL A 79 1.88 23.80 11.05
C VAL A 79 3.16 23.60 11.87
N ILE A 80 3.38 22.39 12.39
CA ILE A 80 4.60 22.06 13.14
C ILE A 80 5.83 22.19 12.23
N ALA A 81 5.78 21.62 11.03
CA ALA A 81 6.87 21.72 10.06
C ALA A 81 7.14 23.19 9.67
N GLY A 82 6.09 23.97 9.42
CA GLY A 82 6.20 25.40 9.10
C GLY A 82 6.77 26.21 10.25
N SER A 83 6.38 25.91 11.49
CA SER A 83 6.96 26.53 12.69
C SER A 83 8.44 26.20 12.83
N ALA A 84 8.84 24.94 12.61
CA ALA A 84 10.23 24.52 12.69
C ALA A 84 11.09 25.25 11.64
N VAL A 85 10.65 25.27 10.37
CA VAL A 85 11.35 25.97 9.28
C VAL A 85 11.42 27.48 9.52
N GLY A 86 10.31 28.09 9.95
CA GLY A 86 10.26 29.52 10.24
C GLY A 86 11.10 29.92 11.44
N SER A 87 11.08 29.12 12.50
CA SER A 87 11.89 29.35 13.69
C SER A 87 13.38 29.23 13.37
N ALA A 88 13.79 28.25 12.57
CA ALA A 88 15.17 28.12 12.10
C ALA A 88 15.61 29.30 11.22
N SER A 89 14.77 29.72 10.27
CA SER A 89 15.03 30.89 9.42
C SER A 89 15.06 32.19 10.23
N GLY A 90 14.15 32.34 11.19
CA GLY A 90 14.06 33.46 12.11
C GLY A 90 15.26 33.53 13.05
N LEU A 91 15.77 32.39 13.51
CA LEU A 91 17.00 32.32 14.29
C LEU A 91 18.21 32.75 13.47
N TYR A 92 18.34 32.25 12.24
CA TYR A 92 19.41 32.64 11.34
C TYR A 92 19.40 34.15 11.05
N ARG A 93 18.23 34.71 10.71
CA ARG A 93 18.07 36.15 10.49
C ARG A 93 18.31 36.95 11.76
N GLY A 94 17.74 36.54 12.88
CA GLY A 94 17.95 37.17 14.17
C GLY A 94 19.42 37.25 14.54
N LEU A 95 20.17 36.15 14.41
CA LEU A 95 21.60 36.12 14.69
C LEU A 95 22.44 37.00 13.76
N ARG A 96 21.99 37.21 12.51
CA ARG A 96 22.68 38.06 11.53
C ARG A 96 22.39 39.54 11.75
N GLU A 97 21.14 39.89 11.97
CA GLU A 97 20.69 41.29 12.10
C GLU A 97 21.01 41.87 13.49
N THR A 98 21.07 41.05 14.54
CA THR A 98 21.36 41.53 15.90
C THR A 98 22.84 41.40 16.29
N ARG A 99 23.76 41.43 15.32
CA ARG A 99 25.21 41.28 15.60
C ARG A 99 25.78 42.43 16.42
N GLU A 100 25.25 43.63 16.22
CA GLU A 100 25.70 44.86 16.87
C GLU A 100 25.12 45.05 18.28
N LEU A 101 24.06 44.30 18.62
CA LEU A 101 23.42 44.35 19.93
C LEU A 101 24.16 43.44 20.92
N THR A 102 24.18 43.81 22.20
CA THR A 102 24.82 43.01 23.26
C THR A 102 23.88 42.82 24.47
N GLY A 103 24.19 41.81 25.29
CA GLY A 103 23.42 41.51 26.50
C GLY A 103 21.99 41.02 26.26
N SER A 104 21.10 41.30 27.20
CA SER A 104 19.70 40.84 27.21
C SER A 104 18.89 41.32 26.00
N VAL A 105 19.18 42.53 25.49
CA VAL A 105 18.48 43.13 24.34
C VAL A 105 18.68 42.31 23.07
N ARG A 106 19.89 41.76 22.86
CA ARG A 106 20.17 40.86 21.74
C ARG A 106 19.34 39.58 21.86
N THR A 107 19.33 38.96 23.04
CA THR A 107 18.59 37.72 23.29
C THR A 107 17.09 37.93 23.06
N SER A 108 16.50 38.99 23.59
CA SER A 108 15.08 39.32 23.38
C SER A 108 14.75 39.59 21.91
N SER A 109 15.64 40.28 21.19
CA SER A 109 15.47 40.55 19.77
C SER A 109 15.47 39.27 18.94
N ILE A 110 16.41 38.35 19.21
CA ILE A 110 16.47 37.05 18.53
C ILE A 110 15.20 36.23 18.79
N ILE A 111 14.72 36.18 20.04
CA ILE A 111 13.49 35.45 20.39
C ILE A 111 12.29 36.03 19.64
N ASN A 112 12.20 37.35 19.52
CA ASN A 112 11.14 38.01 18.73
C ASN A 112 11.21 37.63 17.24
N TYR A 113 12.40 37.58 16.65
CA TYR A 113 12.56 37.11 15.26
C TYR A 113 12.14 35.66 15.08
N VAL A 114 12.56 34.77 15.98
CA VAL A 114 12.20 33.34 15.96
C VAL A 114 10.70 33.15 16.10
N SER A 115 10.10 33.76 17.13
CA SER A 115 8.67 33.63 17.43
C SER A 115 7.80 34.18 16.29
N ARG A 116 8.10 35.39 15.82
CA ARG A 116 7.35 36.03 14.72
C ARG A 116 7.48 35.23 13.42
N GLN A 117 8.70 34.86 13.04
CA GLN A 117 8.91 34.12 11.80
C GLN A 117 8.29 32.73 11.86
N GLY A 118 8.48 32.01 12.97
CA GLY A 118 7.87 30.69 13.22
C GLY A 118 6.34 30.74 13.12
N ALA A 119 5.70 31.72 13.77
CA ALA A 119 4.25 31.88 13.70
C ALA A 119 3.77 32.16 12.26
N THR A 120 4.42 33.11 11.56
CA THR A 120 3.99 33.47 10.20
C THR A 120 4.09 32.32 9.20
N THR A 121 5.16 31.53 9.24
CA THR A 121 5.33 30.37 8.35
C THR A 121 4.44 29.21 8.75
N ALA A 122 4.20 28.98 10.04
CA ALA A 122 3.29 27.97 10.54
C ALA A 122 1.86 28.23 10.06
N SER A 123 1.37 29.47 10.19
CA SER A 123 0.06 29.86 9.68
C SER A 123 -0.02 29.72 8.16
N ALA A 124 1.01 30.16 7.42
CA ALA A 124 1.03 30.04 5.97
C ALA A 124 0.96 28.57 5.50
N MET A 125 1.79 27.69 6.08
CA MET A 125 1.78 26.26 5.73
C MET A 125 0.49 25.56 6.16
N GLY A 126 -0.03 25.88 7.35
CA GLY A 126 -1.30 25.35 7.84
C GLY A 126 -2.48 25.72 6.94
N THR A 127 -2.56 26.98 6.49
CA THR A 127 -3.61 27.42 5.56
C THR A 127 -3.50 26.73 4.20
N ILE A 128 -2.29 26.59 3.65
CA ILE A 128 -2.07 25.88 2.38
C ILE A 128 -2.50 24.41 2.51
N ALA A 129 -2.09 23.73 3.58
CA ALA A 129 -2.47 22.34 3.84
C ALA A 129 -3.99 22.18 4.02
N LEU A 130 -4.63 23.11 4.72
CA LEU A 130 -6.08 23.13 4.88
C LEU A 130 -6.81 23.27 3.55
N ILE A 131 -6.41 24.23 2.71
CA ILE A 131 -7.04 24.46 1.40
C ILE A 131 -6.85 23.23 0.50
N TYR A 132 -5.64 22.66 0.47
CA TYR A 132 -5.34 21.45 -0.29
C TYR A 132 -6.20 20.27 0.14
N SER A 133 -6.30 20.05 1.45
CA SER A 133 -7.10 18.99 2.03
C SER A 133 -8.60 19.14 1.75
N LEU A 134 -9.12 20.37 1.77
CA LEU A 134 -10.52 20.67 1.45
C LEU A 134 -10.83 20.41 -0.03
N PHE A 135 -9.99 20.88 -0.95
CA PHE A 135 -10.17 20.61 -2.38
C PHE A 135 -10.04 19.12 -2.68
N GLY A 136 -9.03 18.44 -2.13
CA GLY A 136 -8.83 17.01 -2.34
C GLY A 136 -10.04 16.18 -1.88
N THR A 137 -10.55 16.48 -0.68
CA THR A 137 -11.73 15.80 -0.14
C THR A 137 -13.00 16.15 -0.91
N GLY A 138 -13.17 17.41 -1.31
CA GLY A 138 -14.34 17.85 -2.08
C GLY A 138 -14.42 17.22 -3.47
N ILE A 139 -13.29 17.14 -4.19
CA ILE A 139 -13.25 16.50 -5.51
C ILE A 139 -13.45 14.98 -5.37
N SER A 140 -12.82 14.35 -4.39
CA SER A 140 -13.00 12.92 -4.11
C SER A 140 -14.45 12.61 -3.73
N TRP A 141 -15.13 13.47 -2.97
CA TRP A 141 -16.55 13.32 -2.65
C TRP A 141 -17.45 13.46 -3.90
N ALA A 142 -17.12 14.38 -4.81
CA ALA A 142 -17.89 14.60 -6.03
C ALA A 142 -17.74 13.46 -7.07
N ARG A 143 -16.58 12.80 -7.12
CA ARG A 143 -16.26 11.80 -8.15
C ARG A 143 -16.28 10.36 -7.63
N ASP A 144 -16.33 10.16 -6.31
CA ASP A 144 -16.16 8.88 -5.61
C ASP A 144 -14.89 8.08 -6.01
N VAL A 145 -13.92 8.76 -6.62
CA VAL A 145 -12.64 8.22 -7.06
C VAL A 145 -11.55 9.04 -6.41
N ASP A 146 -10.50 8.37 -5.91
CA ASP A 146 -9.30 9.01 -5.37
C ASP A 146 -8.13 8.75 -6.32
N ASP A 147 -7.99 9.62 -7.32
CA ASP A 147 -7.01 9.50 -8.40
C ASP A 147 -5.95 10.63 -8.32
N GLU A 148 -4.92 10.50 -9.15
CA GLU A 148 -3.84 11.48 -9.21
C GLU A 148 -4.31 12.82 -9.76
N LEU A 149 -5.39 12.83 -10.56
CA LEU A 149 -6.04 14.05 -11.03
C LEU A 149 -6.55 14.89 -9.87
N ASN A 150 -7.12 14.27 -8.83
CA ASN A 150 -7.53 14.98 -7.62
C ASN A 150 -6.33 15.65 -6.93
N THR A 151 -5.19 14.97 -6.87
CA THR A 151 -3.95 15.51 -6.28
C THR A 151 -3.42 16.71 -7.08
N VAL A 152 -3.37 16.58 -8.41
CA VAL A 152 -2.87 17.65 -9.28
C VAL A 152 -3.82 18.86 -9.24
N ALA A 153 -5.12 18.63 -9.44
CA ALA A 153 -6.15 19.66 -9.42
C ALA A 153 -6.19 20.39 -8.07
N SER A 154 -6.13 19.67 -6.96
CA SER A 154 -6.10 20.27 -5.62
C SER A 154 -4.88 21.15 -5.43
N GLY A 155 -3.69 20.73 -5.90
CA GLY A 155 -2.49 21.57 -5.89
C GLY A 155 -2.68 22.89 -6.66
N GLY A 156 -3.26 22.81 -7.86
CA GLY A 156 -3.54 23.99 -8.70
C GLY A 156 -4.58 24.93 -8.09
N LEU A 157 -5.66 24.38 -7.53
CA LEU A 157 -6.73 25.15 -6.88
C LEU A 157 -6.27 25.80 -5.58
N THR A 158 -5.42 25.10 -4.80
CA THR A 158 -4.79 25.68 -3.60
C THR A 158 -3.92 26.88 -3.96
N GLY A 159 -3.08 26.74 -4.99
CA GLY A 159 -2.24 27.83 -5.48
C GLY A 159 -3.05 29.03 -5.96
N LEU A 160 -4.15 28.77 -6.67
CA LEU A 160 -5.08 29.78 -7.15
C LEU A 160 -5.74 30.54 -5.98
N LEU A 161 -6.30 29.80 -5.01
CA LEU A 161 -7.04 30.39 -3.89
C LEU A 161 -6.10 31.14 -2.94
N TYR A 162 -4.96 30.54 -2.58
CA TYR A 162 -4.02 31.14 -1.63
C TYR A 162 -3.40 32.44 -2.16
N ARG A 163 -3.13 32.53 -3.47
CA ARG A 163 -2.55 33.74 -4.11
C ARG A 163 -3.59 34.69 -4.70
N SER A 164 -4.88 34.43 -4.54
CA SER A 164 -5.96 35.26 -5.07
C SER A 164 -5.91 36.71 -4.57
N THR A 165 -5.46 36.92 -3.33
CA THR A 165 -5.31 38.24 -2.69
C THR A 165 -4.22 39.11 -3.33
N ALA A 166 -3.31 38.52 -4.10
CA ALA A 166 -2.27 39.24 -4.85
C ALA A 166 -2.73 39.67 -6.27
N GLY A 167 -4.03 39.52 -6.58
CA GLY A 167 -4.62 39.81 -7.87
C GLY A 167 -4.55 38.65 -8.86
N TRP A 168 -5.22 38.79 -10.01
CA TRP A 168 -5.41 37.70 -10.97
C TRP A 168 -4.10 37.11 -11.51
N LYS A 169 -3.09 37.95 -11.79
CA LYS A 169 -1.76 37.48 -12.24
C LYS A 169 -1.05 36.68 -11.15
N GLY A 170 -1.21 37.07 -9.88
CA GLY A 170 -0.68 36.35 -8.73
C GLY A 170 -1.35 34.99 -8.55
N ALA A 171 -2.68 34.94 -8.68
CA ALA A 171 -3.45 33.70 -8.63
C ALA A 171 -3.03 32.69 -9.71
N VAL A 172 -2.86 33.14 -10.96
CA VAL A 172 -2.40 32.29 -12.07
C VAL A 172 -1.00 31.73 -11.80
N ARG A 173 -0.06 32.57 -11.36
CA ARG A 173 1.30 32.11 -11.00
C ARG A 173 1.27 31.11 -9.84
N GLY A 174 0.42 31.34 -8.83
CA GLY A 174 0.21 30.43 -7.72
C GLY A 174 -0.32 29.07 -8.20
N SER A 175 -1.30 29.07 -9.10
CA SER A 175 -1.87 27.85 -9.66
C SER A 175 -0.85 27.06 -10.48
N LEU A 176 -0.07 27.71 -11.34
CA LEU A 176 1.00 27.06 -12.11
C LEU A 176 2.06 26.42 -11.21
N PHE A 177 2.46 27.13 -10.15
CA PHE A 177 3.41 26.58 -9.17
C PHE A 177 2.82 25.37 -8.43
N GLY A 178 1.56 25.47 -8.01
CA GLY A 178 0.83 24.39 -7.35
C GLY A 178 0.70 23.14 -8.23
N LEU A 179 0.30 23.31 -9.49
CA LEU A 179 0.22 22.25 -10.50
C LEU A 179 1.58 21.61 -10.76
N GLY A 180 2.65 22.41 -10.86
CA GLY A 180 4.00 21.89 -11.10
C GLY A 180 4.48 21.02 -9.94
N LEU A 181 4.32 21.49 -8.70
CA LEU A 181 4.74 20.75 -7.51
C LEU A 181 3.92 19.46 -7.32
N SER A 182 2.60 19.52 -7.50
CA SER A 182 1.73 18.36 -7.40
C SER A 182 2.00 17.34 -8.51
N SER A 183 2.28 17.79 -9.74
CA SER A 183 2.64 16.90 -10.85
C SER A 183 3.97 16.17 -10.60
N ILE A 184 4.98 16.86 -10.02
CA ILE A 184 6.25 16.23 -9.63
C ILE A 184 6.00 15.20 -8.52
N TYR A 185 5.18 15.54 -7.53
CA TYR A 185 4.81 14.62 -6.46
C TYR A 185 4.11 13.37 -7.01
N VAL A 186 3.10 13.55 -7.86
CA VAL A 186 2.38 12.47 -8.53
C VAL A 186 3.33 11.59 -9.34
N LYS A 187 4.21 12.18 -10.15
CA LYS A 187 5.21 11.42 -10.91
C LYS A 187 6.11 10.59 -9.99
N LYS A 188 6.46 11.13 -8.82
CA LYS A 188 7.28 10.41 -7.83
C LYS A 188 6.51 9.29 -7.13
N THR A 189 5.23 9.47 -6.82
CA THR A 189 4.40 8.46 -6.14
C THR A 189 3.88 7.38 -7.06
N MET A 190 3.66 7.70 -8.34
CA MET A 190 3.29 6.74 -9.39
C MET A 190 4.46 5.88 -9.85
N SER A 191 5.70 6.26 -9.52
CA SER A 191 6.86 5.43 -9.84
C SER A 191 6.82 4.19 -8.94
N VAL A 192 6.51 3.06 -9.55
CA VAL A 192 6.72 1.74 -8.96
C VAL A 192 8.17 1.66 -8.47
N PRO A 193 8.41 1.18 -7.23
CA PRO A 193 9.77 1.10 -6.69
C PRO A 193 10.59 0.11 -7.50
N GLU A 194 11.92 0.27 -7.51
CA GLU A 194 12.81 -0.67 -8.18
C GLU A 194 12.87 -2.02 -7.44
N LYS A 195 12.75 -1.99 -6.11
CA LYS A 195 12.79 -3.16 -5.23
C LYS A 195 11.48 -3.36 -4.47
N MET A 196 11.15 -4.62 -4.18
CA MET A 196 10.06 -5.04 -3.30
C MET A 196 10.52 -6.10 -2.31
N ARG A 197 9.73 -6.29 -1.24
CA ARG A 197 9.93 -7.40 -0.31
C ARG A 197 9.13 -8.60 -0.78
N ALA A 198 9.75 -9.77 -0.74
CA ALA A 198 9.13 -11.04 -1.09
C ALA A 198 9.55 -12.13 -0.10
N VAL A 199 8.75 -13.20 -0.03
CA VAL A 199 9.15 -14.42 0.68
C VAL A 199 10.01 -15.25 -0.27
N LEU A 200 11.30 -15.36 0.06
CA LEU A 200 12.32 -16.01 -0.76
C LEU A 200 12.76 -17.33 -0.12
N LEU A 201 13.34 -18.20 -0.95
CA LEU A 201 13.90 -19.49 -0.54
C LEU A 201 15.43 -19.43 -0.56
N LYS A 202 16.08 -19.89 0.52
CA LYS A 202 17.53 -20.15 0.53
C LYS A 202 17.89 -21.43 -0.24
N GLY A 203 16.92 -22.33 -0.35
CA GLY A 203 17.02 -23.63 -1.01
C GLY A 203 15.77 -24.47 -0.71
N PHE A 204 15.61 -25.58 -1.42
CA PHE A 204 14.53 -26.52 -1.15
C PHE A 204 14.74 -27.22 0.20
N GLY A 205 13.68 -27.44 0.98
CA GLY A 205 13.80 -28.19 2.23
C GLY A 205 12.71 -27.87 3.24
N ASP A 206 13.08 -27.59 4.49
CA ASP A 206 12.17 -27.27 5.61
C ASP A 206 11.87 -25.78 5.77
N ARG A 207 10.95 -25.44 6.69
CA ARG A 207 10.33 -24.10 6.76
C ARG A 207 11.39 -23.01 6.97
N ASP A 208 12.48 -23.36 7.63
CA ASP A 208 13.59 -22.46 7.96
C ASP A 208 14.36 -21.96 6.72
N ASN A 209 14.10 -22.55 5.55
CA ASN A 209 14.61 -22.06 4.27
C ASN A 209 13.84 -20.84 3.74
N LEU A 210 12.66 -20.52 4.29
CA LEU A 210 11.91 -19.31 3.96
C LEU A 210 12.46 -18.11 4.73
N TYR A 211 12.59 -16.99 4.04
CA TYR A 211 12.90 -15.71 4.67
C TYR A 211 12.28 -14.57 3.89
N ILE A 212 12.08 -13.43 4.55
CA ILE A 212 11.65 -12.21 3.86
C ILE A 212 12.90 -11.46 3.41
N GLY A 213 13.04 -11.26 2.10
CA GLY A 213 14.16 -10.54 1.49
C GLY A 213 13.67 -9.46 0.52
N GLU A 214 14.61 -8.67 0.00
CA GLU A 214 14.36 -7.71 -1.08
C GLU A 214 14.71 -8.32 -2.44
N THR A 215 13.89 -8.03 -3.45
CA THR A 215 14.08 -8.45 -4.84
C THR A 215 13.60 -7.34 -5.79
N ASP A 216 13.91 -7.43 -7.07
CA ASP A 216 13.44 -6.48 -8.07
C ASP A 216 11.92 -6.57 -8.26
N VAL A 217 11.27 -5.43 -8.46
CA VAL A 217 9.86 -5.42 -8.90
C VAL A 217 9.78 -5.96 -10.32
N PRO A 218 8.89 -6.93 -10.59
CA PRO A 218 8.77 -7.51 -11.92
C PRO A 218 8.36 -6.46 -12.94
N LYS A 219 9.00 -6.52 -14.11
CA LYS A 219 8.62 -5.72 -15.26
C LYS A 219 7.49 -6.46 -15.98
N ILE A 220 6.37 -5.76 -16.17
CA ILE A 220 5.21 -6.29 -16.89
C ILE A 220 5.41 -6.23 -18.40
N LYS A 221 4.80 -7.15 -19.12
CA LYS A 221 4.58 -7.07 -20.57
C LYS A 221 3.30 -6.30 -20.90
N ASP A 222 3.07 -6.08 -22.19
CA ASP A 222 1.91 -5.33 -22.69
C ASP A 222 0.55 -5.96 -22.33
N ASP A 223 0.49 -7.26 -22.13
CA ASP A 223 -0.71 -8.04 -21.79
C ASP A 223 -0.82 -8.39 -20.30
N GLU A 224 0.10 -7.88 -19.48
CA GLU A 224 0.16 -8.16 -18.05
C GLU A 224 -0.21 -6.94 -17.21
N VAL A 225 -0.52 -7.19 -15.94
CA VAL A 225 -0.76 -6.15 -14.93
C VAL A 225 0.17 -6.35 -13.75
N LEU A 226 0.59 -5.25 -13.12
CA LEU A 226 1.35 -5.28 -11.89
C LEU A 226 0.40 -5.10 -10.73
N VAL A 227 0.32 -6.10 -9.86
CA VAL A 227 -0.55 -6.06 -8.67
C VAL A 227 0.28 -5.75 -7.44
N LYS A 228 -0.10 -4.69 -6.72
CA LYS A 228 0.36 -4.43 -5.36
C LYS A 228 -0.43 -5.32 -4.39
N VAL A 229 0.21 -6.41 -3.98
CA VAL A 229 -0.40 -7.41 -3.10
C VAL A 229 -0.71 -6.81 -1.71
N HIS A 230 -1.96 -6.96 -1.28
CA HIS A 230 -2.43 -6.57 0.05
C HIS A 230 -2.62 -7.77 0.97
N ALA A 231 -3.05 -8.90 0.40
CA ALA A 231 -3.20 -10.17 1.09
C ALA A 231 -2.82 -11.31 0.13
N PHE A 232 -2.40 -12.43 0.69
CA PHE A 232 -2.15 -13.65 -0.06
C PHE A 232 -2.60 -14.84 0.79
N GLY A 233 -3.04 -15.90 0.12
CA GLY A 233 -3.42 -17.14 0.76
C GLY A 233 -2.22 -18.09 0.88
N VAL A 234 -2.31 -19.02 1.82
CA VAL A 234 -1.28 -20.03 2.05
C VAL A 234 -1.90 -21.40 1.82
N ASN A 235 -1.38 -22.09 0.82
CA ASN A 235 -1.88 -23.37 0.34
C ASN A 235 -0.89 -24.51 0.59
N ARG A 236 -1.42 -25.74 0.56
CA ARG A 236 -0.59 -26.96 0.61
C ARG A 236 0.42 -26.99 -0.53
N ALA A 237 0.05 -26.47 -1.69
CA ALA A 237 0.93 -26.42 -2.86
C ALA A 237 2.15 -25.51 -2.65
N ASP A 238 2.05 -24.43 -1.88
CA ASP A 238 3.22 -23.59 -1.52
C ASP A 238 4.24 -24.37 -0.69
N THR A 239 3.77 -25.28 0.17
CA THR A 239 4.65 -26.17 0.94
C THR A 239 5.35 -27.18 0.04
N MET A 240 4.70 -27.66 -1.01
CA MET A 240 5.30 -28.57 -2.00
C MET A 240 6.29 -27.83 -2.90
N GLN A 241 5.99 -26.58 -3.31
CA GLN A 241 6.91 -25.70 -4.03
C GLN A 241 8.20 -25.45 -3.23
N ARG A 242 8.06 -25.08 -1.95
CA ARG A 242 9.18 -24.91 -1.01
C ARG A 242 10.06 -26.15 -0.88
N LYS A 243 9.49 -27.35 -1.00
CA LYS A 243 10.22 -28.62 -0.96
C LYS A 243 10.80 -29.04 -2.32
N GLY A 244 10.55 -28.27 -3.39
CA GLY A 244 10.98 -28.60 -4.76
C GLY A 244 10.15 -29.70 -5.43
N GLN A 245 9.03 -30.09 -4.83
CA GLN A 245 8.17 -31.18 -5.31
C GLN A 245 7.10 -30.71 -6.31
N TYR A 246 6.99 -29.40 -6.51
CA TYR A 246 6.00 -28.78 -7.39
C TYR A 246 6.62 -27.58 -8.13
N PRO A 247 7.58 -27.79 -9.05
CA PRO A 247 8.27 -26.67 -9.69
C PRO A 247 7.31 -25.80 -10.52
N PRO A 248 7.50 -24.47 -10.56
CA PRO A 248 6.71 -23.60 -11.41
C PRO A 248 6.98 -23.89 -12.90
N PRO A 249 6.04 -23.54 -13.81
CA PRO A 249 6.27 -23.64 -15.24
C PRO A 249 7.53 -22.86 -15.68
N PRO A 250 8.24 -23.32 -16.73
CA PRO A 250 9.41 -22.60 -17.24
C PRO A 250 9.07 -21.14 -17.61
N GLY A 251 9.92 -20.21 -17.17
CA GLY A 251 9.79 -18.78 -17.48
C GLY A 251 8.92 -17.98 -16.50
N VAL A 252 8.39 -18.62 -15.46
CA VAL A 252 7.69 -17.96 -14.35
C VAL A 252 8.65 -17.78 -13.17
N THR A 253 8.35 -16.83 -12.29
CA THR A 253 9.14 -16.56 -11.08
C THR A 253 9.22 -17.78 -10.14
N ASP A 254 10.36 -17.94 -9.48
CA ASP A 254 10.57 -18.93 -8.40
C ASP A 254 10.03 -18.45 -7.04
N ILE A 255 9.53 -17.20 -6.98
CA ILE A 255 8.85 -16.68 -5.79
C ILE A 255 7.55 -17.43 -5.60
N ILE A 256 7.39 -18.06 -4.44
CA ILE A 256 6.21 -18.84 -4.08
C ILE A 256 5.02 -17.94 -3.72
N GLY A 257 3.80 -18.45 -3.92
CA GLY A 257 2.56 -17.74 -3.65
C GLY A 257 1.59 -17.87 -4.82
N LEU A 258 0.64 -18.80 -4.69
CA LEU A 258 -0.29 -19.14 -5.77
C LEU A 258 -1.50 -18.21 -5.89
N GLU A 259 -1.83 -17.50 -4.81
CA GLU A 259 -3.00 -16.62 -4.78
C GLU A 259 -2.70 -15.35 -4.00
N ALA A 260 -3.22 -14.24 -4.51
CA ALA A 260 -3.08 -12.93 -3.92
C ALA A 260 -4.34 -12.12 -4.21
N SER A 261 -4.61 -11.14 -3.33
CA SER A 261 -5.53 -10.06 -3.61
C SER A 261 -4.82 -8.74 -3.38
N GLY A 262 -5.12 -7.77 -4.24
CA GLY A 262 -4.39 -6.52 -4.28
C GLY A 262 -5.07 -5.43 -5.08
N GLU A 263 -4.24 -4.51 -5.52
CA GLU A 263 -4.61 -3.38 -6.37
C GLU A 263 -3.69 -3.34 -7.58
N ILE A 264 -4.25 -3.12 -8.76
CA ILE A 264 -3.46 -2.94 -9.97
C ILE A 264 -2.77 -1.57 -9.93
N VAL A 265 -1.43 -1.55 -10.02
CA VAL A 265 -0.62 -0.32 -9.99
C VAL A 265 0.02 0.03 -11.33
N LEU A 266 0.13 -0.94 -12.25
CA LEU A 266 0.49 -0.72 -13.64
C LEU A 266 -0.27 -1.69 -14.54
N VAL A 267 -0.67 -1.23 -15.72
CA VAL A 267 -1.36 -2.02 -16.75
C VAL A 267 -0.57 -1.90 -18.05
N GLY A 268 -0.22 -3.04 -18.64
CA GLY A 268 0.37 -3.10 -19.98
C GLY A 268 -0.59 -2.57 -21.05
N ASP A 269 -0.06 -2.12 -22.18
CA ASP A 269 -0.87 -1.40 -23.18
C ASP A 269 -2.05 -2.20 -23.75
N LYS A 270 -1.92 -3.52 -23.90
CA LYS A 270 -3.00 -4.41 -24.35
C LYS A 270 -3.97 -4.78 -23.22
N ALA A 271 -3.48 -4.85 -21.98
CA ALA A 271 -4.32 -5.14 -20.82
C ALA A 271 -5.30 -4.01 -20.48
N LYS A 272 -5.07 -2.79 -20.97
CA LYS A 272 -5.95 -1.61 -20.76
C LYS A 272 -7.37 -1.77 -21.31
N GLU A 273 -7.61 -2.73 -22.20
CA GLU A 273 -8.96 -3.03 -22.68
C GLU A 273 -9.85 -3.63 -21.58
N GLN A 274 -9.25 -4.27 -20.57
CA GLN A 274 -9.96 -5.00 -19.51
C GLN A 274 -9.69 -4.44 -18.11
N TRP A 275 -8.53 -3.82 -17.90
CA TRP A 275 -8.06 -3.41 -16.57
C TRP A 275 -7.63 -1.95 -16.53
N ASN A 276 -7.85 -1.32 -15.39
CA ASN A 276 -7.38 0.02 -15.08
C ASN A 276 -6.47 0.01 -13.85
N ASN A 277 -5.58 1.00 -13.76
CA ASN A 277 -4.87 1.27 -12.51
C ASN A 277 -5.90 1.61 -11.41
N GLY A 278 -5.69 1.05 -10.21
CA GLY A 278 -6.59 1.20 -9.07
C GLY A 278 -7.61 0.07 -8.91
N ASP A 279 -7.81 -0.77 -9.95
CA ASP A 279 -8.74 -1.90 -9.89
C ASP A 279 -8.34 -2.90 -8.78
N LYS A 280 -9.35 -3.47 -8.13
CA LYS A 280 -9.20 -4.45 -7.06
C LYS A 280 -9.33 -5.85 -7.64
N VAL A 281 -8.31 -6.66 -7.41
CA VAL A 281 -8.19 -8.05 -7.92
C VAL A 281 -7.78 -9.02 -6.83
#